data_AF-A0A6C0DCP1-F1
#
_entry.id   AF-A0A6C0DCP1-F1
#
_cell.length_a   1.000
_cell.length_b   1.000
_cell.length_c   1.000
_cell.angle_alpha   90.00
_cell.angle_beta   90.00
_cell.angle_gamma   90.00
#
_symmetry.space_group_name_H-M   'P 1'
#
loop_
_entity.id
_entity.type
_entity.pdbx_description
1 polymer ?
#
loop_
_entity_poly.entity_id
_entity_poly.type
_entity_poly.pdbx_seq_one_letter_code
_entity_poly.pdbx_strand_id
1 'polypeptide(L)'
;MATITSVSHNSYKNSPRRSYISVAPFNASFFTYTTSMNASYVTTGTLTAVTGATAANCPKGRVLRENGRKLYPSANPGVTTYLVGVFDDKTFLNGFIDPNSPLFASFNTDKPVYLDNGVNGGDGGLAPGGLVNGLLVQNRTSYTLDGTTNVTLTTTQLLGGILTHTTTANRVVTLPSTASIAAALGNVVGASVEFIYSNSGASSGTLTQGDTSTTFVSAAGGTGGTTSIVTAALVRFTIVVTGTTASPTITIYRV
;
A
#
# COMPACT_ATOMS: atom_id res chain seq x y z
N MET A 1 50.40 -7.88 47.29
CA MET A 1 50.15 -8.12 45.85
C MET A 1 48.68 -8.46 45.71
N ALA A 2 47.86 -7.54 45.18
CA ALA A 2 46.44 -7.80 44.94
C ALA A 2 46.27 -8.25 43.49
N THR A 3 45.88 -9.51 43.31
CA THR A 3 45.51 -10.05 42.01
C THR A 3 44.16 -9.45 41.61
N ILE A 4 44.17 -8.54 40.65
CA ILE A 4 42.94 -8.07 39.99
C ILE A 4 42.56 -9.16 38.99
N THR A 5 41.65 -10.06 39.37
CA THR A 5 40.92 -10.88 38.41
C THR A 5 39.91 -9.97 37.72
N SER A 6 40.11 -9.68 36.43
CA SER A 6 39.08 -9.07 35.61
C SER A 6 37.94 -10.08 35.48
N VAL A 7 36.91 -9.94 36.32
CA VAL A 7 35.65 -10.62 36.10
C VAL A 7 35.06 -9.97 34.85
N SER A 8 35.11 -10.66 33.70
CA SER A 8 34.35 -10.21 32.55
C SER A 8 32.89 -10.22 32.98
N HIS A 9 32.31 -9.02 33.05
CA HIS A 9 30.89 -8.89 33.28
C HIS A 9 30.20 -9.54 32.08
N ASN A 10 29.79 -10.79 32.27
CA ASN A 10 28.97 -11.56 31.35
C ASN A 10 27.52 -11.03 31.38
N SER A 11 27.37 -9.69 31.40
CA SER A 11 26.13 -8.96 31.68
C SER A 11 25.39 -8.57 30.39
N TYR A 12 25.48 -9.41 29.37
CA TYR A 12 24.52 -9.47 28.26
C TYR A 12 24.16 -10.91 27.88
N LYS A 13 24.11 -11.81 28.85
CA LYS A 13 23.68 -13.20 28.69
C LYS A 13 22.15 -13.33 28.56
N ASN A 14 21.47 -12.38 27.89
CA ASN A 14 20.04 -12.48 27.52
C ASN A 14 19.43 -11.29 26.76
N SER A 15 20.21 -10.33 26.25
CA SER A 15 19.62 -9.38 25.30
C SER A 15 19.43 -10.12 23.98
N PRO A 16 18.20 -10.23 23.43
CA PRO A 16 18.00 -10.86 22.14
C PRO A 16 18.82 -10.07 21.13
N ARG A 17 19.94 -10.65 20.69
CA ARG A 17 20.66 -10.14 19.52
C ARG A 17 19.69 -10.22 18.37
N ARG A 18 19.62 -9.15 17.57
CA ARG A 18 18.62 -9.08 16.50
C ARG A 18 18.80 -10.29 15.61
N SER A 19 17.69 -10.87 15.19
CA SER A 19 17.71 -11.93 14.20
C SER A 19 17.17 -11.37 12.90
N TYR A 20 17.58 -11.95 11.80
CA TYR A 20 17.13 -11.59 10.46
C TYR A 20 16.57 -12.84 9.80
N ILE A 21 15.56 -12.69 8.95
CA ILE A 21 15.05 -13.77 8.11
C ILE A 21 15.31 -13.42 6.64
N SER A 22 15.83 -14.37 5.87
CA SER A 22 16.04 -14.18 4.42
C SER A 22 14.72 -14.30 3.64
N VAL A 23 14.45 -13.37 2.72
CA VAL A 23 13.26 -13.43 1.86
C VAL A 23 13.51 -14.12 0.50
N ALA A 24 14.77 -14.40 0.18
CA ALA A 24 15.24 -15.17 -0.98
C ALA A 24 16.57 -15.89 -0.64
N PRO A 25 17.11 -16.77 -1.51
CA PRO A 25 18.46 -17.31 -1.32
C PRO A 25 19.49 -16.18 -1.19
N PHE A 26 20.35 -16.27 -0.18
CA PHE A 26 21.18 -15.12 0.26
C PHE A 26 22.69 -15.34 0.09
N ASN A 27 23.11 -16.40 -0.60
CA ASN A 27 24.53 -16.74 -0.80
C ASN A 27 25.33 -15.64 -1.51
N ALA A 28 24.69 -14.84 -2.38
CA ALA A 28 25.33 -13.71 -3.07
C ALA A 28 25.40 -12.43 -2.22
N SER A 29 24.74 -12.39 -1.07
CA SER A 29 24.68 -11.25 -0.15
C SER A 29 25.19 -11.60 1.24
N PHE A 30 26.08 -12.60 1.30
CA PHE A 30 26.71 -13.07 2.54
C PHE A 30 28.22 -13.10 2.37
N PHE A 31 28.91 -12.23 3.12
CA PHE A 31 30.30 -11.91 2.86
C PHE A 31 31.23 -12.21 4.05
N THR A 32 32.44 -12.63 3.76
CA THR A 32 33.58 -12.56 4.68
C THR A 32 34.29 -11.23 4.46
N TYR A 33 34.76 -10.61 5.54
CA TYR A 33 35.60 -9.42 5.47
C TYR A 33 37.01 -9.75 5.94
N THR A 34 38.00 -9.41 5.13
CA THR A 34 39.42 -9.53 5.49
C THR A 34 40.12 -8.20 5.26
N THR A 35 41.21 -7.98 6.00
CA THR A 35 42.08 -6.82 5.85
C THR A 35 43.50 -7.27 5.56
N SER A 36 44.20 -6.53 4.71
CA SER A 36 45.61 -6.73 4.41
C SER A 36 46.32 -5.39 4.32
N MET A 37 47.64 -5.39 4.53
CA MET A 37 48.47 -4.21 4.31
C MET A 37 49.09 -4.30 2.91
N ASN A 38 48.96 -3.24 2.12
CA ASN A 38 49.55 -3.20 0.78
C ASN A 38 51.04 -2.80 0.83
N ALA A 39 51.70 -2.79 -0.33
CA ALA A 39 53.12 -2.42 -0.46
C ALA A 39 53.45 -0.98 -0.01
N SER A 40 52.44 -0.12 0.10
CA SER A 40 52.55 1.25 0.58
C SER A 40 52.22 1.40 2.07
N TYR A 41 52.13 0.29 2.81
CA TYR A 41 51.78 0.23 4.23
C TYR A 41 50.37 0.76 4.57
N VAL A 42 49.45 0.78 3.60
CA VAL A 42 48.05 1.15 3.81
C VAL A 42 47.22 -0.12 4.04
N THR A 43 46.42 -0.13 5.11
CA THR A 43 45.45 -1.20 5.35
C THR A 43 44.29 -1.08 4.37
N THR A 44 44.12 -2.08 3.52
CA THR A 44 42.96 -2.27 2.64
C THR A 44 42.08 -3.38 3.19
N GLY A 45 40.77 -3.30 2.90
CA GLY A 45 39.82 -4.34 3.27
C GLY A 45 39.05 -4.83 2.05
N THR A 46 38.62 -6.09 2.09
CA THR A 46 37.93 -6.73 0.98
C THR A 46 36.78 -7.57 1.50
N LEU A 47 35.64 -7.45 0.84
CA LEU A 47 34.48 -8.31 1.03
C LEU A 47 34.49 -9.38 -0.05
N THR A 48 34.44 -10.65 0.36
CA THR A 48 34.33 -11.79 -0.55
C THR A 48 33.14 -12.64 -0.14
N ALA A 49 32.50 -13.34 -1.07
CA ALA A 49 31.44 -14.28 -0.71
C ALA A 49 31.93 -15.31 0.33
N VAL A 50 31.09 -15.67 1.30
CA VAL A 50 31.41 -16.69 2.32
C VAL A 50 31.65 -18.03 1.62
N THR A 51 32.80 -18.66 1.87
CA THR A 51 33.12 -19.99 1.33
C THR A 51 32.07 -21.01 1.78
N GLY A 52 31.54 -21.78 0.83
CA GLY A 52 30.47 -22.75 1.09
C GLY A 52 29.05 -22.17 1.09
N ALA A 53 28.89 -20.85 0.93
CA ALA A 53 27.59 -20.24 0.70
C ALA A 53 27.10 -20.57 -0.72
N THR A 54 26.20 -21.55 -0.81
CA THR A 54 25.48 -21.93 -2.04
C THR A 54 23.99 -21.65 -1.86
N ALA A 55 23.20 -21.58 -2.93
CA ALA A 55 21.75 -21.40 -2.80
C ALA A 55 21.08 -22.52 -1.97
N ALA A 56 21.64 -23.73 -1.98
CA ALA A 56 21.18 -24.85 -1.16
C ALA A 56 21.49 -24.68 0.34
N ASN A 57 22.68 -24.15 0.66
CA ASN A 57 23.09 -23.91 2.05
C ASN A 57 22.49 -22.61 2.62
N CYS A 58 22.21 -21.63 1.75
CA CYS A 58 21.68 -20.32 2.09
C CYS A 58 20.29 -20.07 1.46
N PRO A 59 19.27 -20.92 1.73
CA PRO A 59 17.96 -20.78 1.10
C PRO A 59 17.16 -19.59 1.66
N LYS A 60 16.02 -19.31 1.01
CA LYS A 60 14.98 -18.43 1.54
C LYS A 60 14.45 -18.94 2.89
N GLY A 61 14.03 -18.02 3.76
CA GLY A 61 13.39 -18.32 5.04
C GLY A 61 14.37 -18.70 6.15
N ARG A 62 15.67 -18.57 5.91
CA ARG A 62 16.69 -18.86 6.92
C ARG A 62 16.73 -17.74 7.95
N VAL A 63 16.68 -18.13 9.23
CA VAL A 63 16.90 -17.20 10.35
C VAL A 63 18.41 -17.11 10.62
N LEU A 64 18.94 -15.90 10.52
CA LEU A 64 20.32 -15.54 10.78
C LEU A 64 20.39 -14.77 12.09
N ARG A 65 21.32 -15.16 12.96
CA ARG A 65 21.45 -14.58 14.31
C ARG A 65 22.66 -13.66 14.36
N GLU A 66 22.50 -12.44 14.84
CA GLU A 66 23.63 -11.53 15.02
C GLU A 66 24.68 -12.11 15.98
N ASN A 67 25.95 -12.00 15.60
CA ASN A 67 27.09 -12.44 16.41
C ASN A 67 27.81 -11.29 17.14
N GLY A 68 27.35 -10.05 16.96
CA GLY A 68 27.90 -8.85 17.60
C GLY A 68 29.01 -8.13 16.82
N ARG A 69 29.49 -8.70 15.72
CA ARG A 69 30.45 -8.02 14.83
C ARG A 69 29.71 -7.03 13.94
N LYS A 70 30.33 -5.90 13.64
CA LYS A 70 29.76 -4.83 12.81
C LYS A 70 30.85 -4.23 11.93
N LEU A 71 30.51 -3.85 10.71
CA LEU A 71 31.37 -3.08 9.83
C LEU A 71 30.66 -1.78 9.48
N TYR A 72 31.39 -0.68 9.61
CA TYR A 72 30.87 0.66 9.35
C TYR A 72 31.59 1.28 8.14
N PRO A 73 30.86 2.01 7.29
CA PRO A 73 31.49 2.82 6.26
C PRO A 73 32.54 3.76 6.87
N SER A 74 33.66 3.95 6.17
CA SER A 74 34.80 4.80 6.58
C SER A 74 35.63 4.29 7.77
N ALA A 75 35.07 3.48 8.67
CA ALA A 75 35.84 2.85 9.75
C ALA A 75 36.52 1.55 9.30
N ASN A 76 35.92 0.86 8.33
CA ASN A 76 36.44 -0.38 7.77
C ASN A 76 36.77 -0.16 6.28
N PRO A 77 38.06 -0.16 5.90
CA PRO A 77 38.47 0.03 4.51
C PRO A 77 37.75 -0.94 3.56
N GLY A 78 37.28 -0.45 2.41
CA GLY A 78 36.55 -1.25 1.41
C GLY A 78 35.08 -1.54 1.74
N VAL A 79 34.56 -1.07 2.88
CA VAL A 79 33.15 -1.19 3.25
C VAL A 79 32.42 0.12 2.93
N THR A 80 31.40 0.05 2.08
CA THR A 80 30.62 1.22 1.62
C THR A 80 29.25 1.35 2.29
N THR A 81 28.73 0.25 2.84
CA THR A 81 27.44 0.20 3.57
C THR A 81 27.64 -0.38 4.96
N TYR A 82 26.70 -0.13 5.87
CA TYR A 82 26.70 -0.73 7.19
C TYR A 82 26.41 -2.23 7.08
N LEU A 83 27.28 -3.08 7.65
CA LEU A 83 27.10 -4.53 7.65
C LEU A 83 27.07 -5.09 9.08
N VAL A 84 26.25 -6.11 9.28
CA VAL A 84 26.14 -6.82 10.56
C VAL A 84 26.65 -8.24 10.43
N GLY A 85 27.42 -8.69 11.41
CA GLY A 85 27.90 -10.04 11.50
C GLY A 85 26.80 -10.98 11.97
N VAL A 86 26.55 -12.03 11.20
CA VAL A 86 25.51 -13.03 11.47
C VAL A 86 26.03 -14.45 11.31
N PHE A 87 25.38 -15.41 11.95
CA PHE A 87 25.61 -16.84 11.72
C PHE A 87 24.31 -17.58 11.44
N ASP A 88 24.39 -18.63 10.61
CA ASP A 88 23.32 -19.59 10.37
C ASP A 88 23.46 -20.77 11.33
N ASP A 89 22.43 -21.07 12.12
CA ASP A 89 22.44 -22.16 13.11
C ASP A 89 22.24 -23.56 12.51
N LYS A 90 21.94 -23.66 11.21
CA LYS A 90 21.80 -24.95 10.49
C LYS A 90 23.07 -25.38 9.78
N THR A 91 23.72 -24.43 9.09
CA THR A 91 24.93 -24.71 8.31
C THR A 91 26.22 -24.32 9.03
N PHE A 92 26.11 -23.58 10.15
CA PHE A 92 27.22 -23.00 10.89
C PHE A 92 28.08 -22.01 10.09
N LEU A 93 27.63 -21.59 8.90
CA LEU A 93 28.28 -20.54 8.13
C LEU A 93 28.14 -19.19 8.87
N ASN A 94 29.18 -18.37 8.79
CA ASN A 94 29.28 -17.11 9.50
C ASN A 94 29.92 -16.05 8.59
N GLY A 95 29.35 -14.85 8.59
CA GLY A 95 29.74 -13.76 7.71
C GLY A 95 29.01 -12.47 8.04
N PHE A 96 28.94 -11.57 7.07
CA PHE A 96 28.32 -10.25 7.15
C PHE A 96 27.20 -10.13 6.13
N ILE A 97 26.10 -9.50 6.52
CA ILE A 97 24.98 -9.12 5.65
C ILE A 97 24.74 -7.62 5.76
N ASP A 98 24.13 -7.02 4.73
CA ASP A 98 23.55 -5.68 4.84
C ASP A 98 22.14 -5.82 5.48
N PRO A 99 21.94 -5.35 6.72
CA PRO A 99 20.65 -5.48 7.40
C PRO A 99 19.54 -4.62 6.77
N ASN A 100 19.88 -3.67 5.90
CA ASN A 100 18.93 -2.82 5.19
C ASN A 100 18.66 -3.31 3.75
N SER A 101 19.32 -4.39 3.31
CA SER A 101 19.03 -5.00 2.02
C SER A 101 17.61 -5.57 2.01
N PRO A 102 16.86 -5.45 0.90
CA PRO A 102 15.52 -6.03 0.78
C PRO A 102 15.53 -7.57 0.89
N LEU A 103 16.71 -8.21 0.85
CA LEU A 103 16.86 -9.65 1.04
C LEU A 103 16.69 -10.12 2.48
N PHE A 104 16.75 -9.21 3.46
CA PHE A 104 16.66 -9.55 4.87
C PHE A 104 15.60 -8.70 5.58
N ALA A 105 14.76 -9.36 6.37
CA ALA A 105 13.81 -8.70 7.24
C ALA A 105 14.21 -8.93 8.71
N SER A 106 13.94 -7.97 9.59
CA SER A 106 14.13 -8.18 11.03
C SER A 106 13.17 -9.27 11.52
N PHE A 107 13.72 -10.26 12.22
CA PHE A 107 12.99 -11.39 12.79
C PHE A 107 12.86 -11.21 14.29
N ASN A 108 11.62 -11.23 14.79
CA ASN A 108 11.31 -11.16 16.20
C ASN A 108 10.71 -12.49 16.68
N THR A 109 11.40 -13.16 17.60
CA THR A 109 10.96 -14.42 18.21
C THR A 109 9.82 -14.24 19.21
N ASP A 110 9.59 -13.03 19.70
CA ASP A 110 8.53 -12.71 20.67
C ASP A 110 7.15 -12.70 20.00
N LYS A 111 7.11 -12.67 18.66
CA LYS A 111 5.87 -12.83 17.90
C LYS A 111 5.74 -14.29 17.44
N PRO A 112 4.60 -14.95 17.72
CA PRO A 112 4.38 -16.30 17.24
C PRO A 112 4.41 -16.36 15.71
N VAL A 113 5.39 -17.08 15.17
CA VAL A 113 5.57 -17.34 13.73
C VAL A 113 4.53 -18.30 13.13
N TYR A 114 3.67 -18.89 13.96
CA TYR A 114 2.58 -19.76 13.54
C TYR A 114 1.28 -19.00 13.26
N LEU A 115 1.22 -17.71 13.58
CA LEU A 115 0.18 -16.89 12.98
C LEU A 115 0.60 -16.68 11.54
N ASP A 116 -0.14 -17.30 10.62
CA ASP A 116 0.01 -16.98 9.20
C ASP A 116 0.06 -15.47 9.08
N ASN A 117 1.11 -14.96 8.42
CA ASN A 117 1.10 -13.57 8.00
C ASN A 117 -0.25 -13.36 7.33
N GLY A 118 -1.05 -12.41 7.85
CA GLY A 118 -2.31 -12.03 7.21
C GLY A 118 -2.00 -11.92 5.72
N VAL A 119 -2.63 -12.80 4.94
CA VAL A 119 -2.27 -13.08 3.55
C VAL A 119 -1.95 -11.74 2.91
N ASN A 120 -0.68 -11.50 2.54
CA ASN A 120 -0.38 -10.41 1.64
C ASN A 120 -1.26 -10.72 0.45
N GLY A 121 -2.33 -9.94 0.26
CA GLY A 121 -3.20 -10.07 -0.88
C GLY A 121 -2.26 -10.01 -2.06
N GLY A 122 -1.98 -11.17 -2.67
CA GLY A 122 -1.26 -11.20 -3.92
C GLY A 122 -1.98 -10.26 -4.87
N ASP A 123 -1.28 -9.79 -5.89
CA ASP A 123 -1.73 -8.77 -6.84
C ASP A 123 -3.15 -8.95 -7.45
N GLY A 124 -3.84 -10.06 -7.16
CA GLY A 124 -5.28 -10.24 -7.35
C GLY A 124 -6.13 -9.59 -6.25
N GLY A 125 -6.32 -8.29 -6.36
CA GLY A 125 -7.51 -7.59 -5.83
C GLY A 125 -7.59 -7.44 -4.32
N LEU A 126 -7.86 -6.21 -3.88
CA LEU A 126 -8.22 -5.93 -2.49
C LEU A 126 -9.51 -6.69 -2.15
N ALA A 127 -9.39 -7.81 -1.43
CA ALA A 127 -10.55 -8.37 -0.76
C ALA A 127 -11.09 -7.33 0.24
N PRO A 128 -12.42 -7.21 0.42
CA PRO A 128 -13.00 -6.32 1.42
C PRO A 128 -12.37 -6.57 2.79
N GLY A 129 -11.72 -5.56 3.37
CA GLY A 129 -11.05 -5.65 4.67
C GLY A 129 -9.53 -5.93 4.64
N GLY A 130 -8.89 -5.98 3.46
CA GLY A 130 -7.44 -6.08 3.36
C GLY A 130 -6.71 -4.88 3.97
N LEU A 131 -5.78 -5.12 4.90
CA LEU A 131 -4.89 -4.09 5.43
C LEU A 131 -3.79 -3.82 4.38
N VAL A 132 -3.70 -2.58 3.92
CA VAL A 132 -2.67 -2.16 2.95
C VAL A 132 -1.46 -1.64 3.72
N ASN A 133 -0.31 -2.29 3.58
CA ASN A 133 0.95 -1.81 4.15
C ASN A 133 1.60 -0.82 3.17
N GLY A 134 1.06 0.40 3.11
CA GLY A 134 1.51 1.45 2.18
C GLY A 134 0.48 2.56 1.96
N LEU A 135 0.77 3.48 1.03
CA LEU A 135 -0.18 4.52 0.63
C LEU A 135 -1.31 3.91 -0.20
N LEU A 136 -2.52 3.93 0.33
CA LEU A 136 -3.71 3.60 -0.45
C LEU A 136 -4.00 4.75 -1.42
N VAL A 137 -3.70 4.55 -2.70
CA VAL A 137 -4.10 5.48 -3.78
C VAL A 137 -5.38 4.95 -4.41
N GLN A 138 -6.52 5.59 -4.11
CA GLN A 138 -7.75 5.34 -4.85
C GLN A 138 -7.69 6.10 -6.18
N ASN A 139 -7.43 5.40 -7.28
CA ASN A 139 -7.48 6.01 -8.60
C ASN A 139 -8.93 6.05 -9.10
N ARG A 140 -9.47 7.26 -9.33
CA ARG A 140 -10.80 7.47 -9.92
C ARG A 140 -10.62 8.17 -11.26
N THR A 141 -11.38 7.75 -12.27
CA THR A 141 -11.38 8.39 -13.58
C THR A 141 -12.11 9.73 -13.49
N SER A 142 -11.49 10.79 -14.02
CA SER A 142 -12.13 12.10 -14.16
C SER A 142 -12.73 12.25 -15.56
N TYR A 143 -13.99 12.65 -15.62
CA TYR A 143 -14.67 13.00 -16.87
C TYR A 143 -15.00 14.49 -16.90
N THR A 144 -14.62 15.16 -17.99
CA THR A 144 -14.98 16.56 -18.23
C THR A 144 -16.27 16.63 -19.03
N LEU A 145 -17.23 17.37 -18.49
CA LEU A 145 -18.53 17.63 -19.10
C LEU A 145 -18.50 19.00 -19.79
N ASP A 146 -17.80 19.11 -20.91
CA ASP A 146 -17.70 20.38 -21.65
C ASP A 146 -18.98 20.68 -22.47
N GLY A 147 -19.13 21.94 -22.90
CA GLY A 147 -20.22 22.40 -23.76
C GLY A 147 -21.37 23.10 -23.04
N THR A 148 -22.22 23.79 -23.82
CA THR A 148 -23.33 24.62 -23.33
C THR A 148 -24.68 23.91 -23.28
N THR A 149 -24.78 22.69 -23.81
CA THR A 149 -26.04 21.94 -23.89
C THR A 149 -26.23 21.00 -22.71
N ASN A 150 -27.48 20.64 -22.42
CA ASN A 150 -27.79 19.57 -21.48
C ASN A 150 -27.10 18.26 -21.90
N VAL A 151 -26.72 17.44 -20.92
CA VAL A 151 -26.02 16.17 -21.18
C VAL A 151 -26.59 15.05 -20.32
N THR A 152 -26.71 13.89 -20.94
CA THR A 152 -27.01 12.64 -20.24
C THR A 152 -25.71 11.87 -20.00
N LEU A 153 -25.45 11.53 -18.74
CA LEU A 153 -24.30 10.73 -18.36
C LEU A 153 -24.48 9.29 -18.82
N THR A 154 -23.38 8.65 -19.18
CA THR A 154 -23.31 7.18 -19.29
C THR A 154 -23.11 6.56 -17.91
N THR A 155 -23.46 5.29 -17.74
CA THR A 155 -23.20 4.56 -16.49
C THR A 155 -21.71 4.53 -16.17
N THR A 156 -20.85 4.33 -17.16
CA THR A 156 -19.39 4.37 -16.99
C THR A 156 -18.89 5.70 -16.45
N GLN A 157 -19.42 6.83 -16.96
CA GLN A 157 -19.05 8.16 -16.46
C GLN A 157 -19.47 8.36 -15.01
N LEU A 158 -20.69 7.94 -14.65
CA LEU A 158 -21.20 8.04 -13.29
C LEU A 158 -20.37 7.19 -12.31
N LEU A 159 -20.02 5.97 -12.69
CA LEU A 159 -19.29 5.03 -11.84
C LEU A 159 -17.77 5.25 -11.81
N GLY A 160 -17.19 5.95 -12.79
CA GLY A 160 -15.76 6.24 -12.81
C GLY A 160 -15.31 7.27 -11.78
N GLY A 161 -16.25 8.01 -11.20
CA GLY A 161 -16.11 8.58 -9.86
C GLY A 161 -15.96 10.09 -9.77
N ILE A 162 -15.34 10.78 -10.74
CA ILE A 162 -15.24 12.25 -10.71
C ILE A 162 -15.80 12.83 -12.01
N LEU A 163 -16.79 13.72 -11.87
CA LEU A 163 -17.38 14.50 -12.94
C LEU A 163 -16.98 15.96 -12.74
N THR A 164 -16.38 16.57 -13.75
CA THR A 164 -15.97 17.98 -13.73
C THR A 164 -16.77 18.78 -14.74
N HIS A 165 -17.21 19.96 -14.33
CA HIS A 165 -18.11 20.81 -15.09
C HIS A 165 -17.63 22.26 -15.04
N THR A 166 -17.35 22.82 -16.21
CA THR A 166 -16.82 24.16 -16.43
C THR A 166 -17.70 24.89 -17.44
N THR A 167 -18.91 25.29 -17.04
CA THR A 167 -19.81 26.06 -17.93
C THR A 167 -20.07 27.46 -17.43
N THR A 168 -20.38 28.34 -18.38
CA THR A 168 -20.80 29.73 -18.18
C THR A 168 -22.32 29.90 -18.26
N ALA A 169 -23.06 28.80 -18.36
CA ALA A 169 -24.52 28.78 -18.44
C ALA A 169 -25.11 27.65 -17.58
N ASN A 170 -26.36 27.86 -17.14
CA ASN A 170 -27.11 26.84 -16.42
C ASN A 170 -27.33 25.61 -17.29
N ARG A 171 -27.07 24.43 -16.74
CA ARG A 171 -27.12 23.17 -17.49
C ARG A 171 -27.79 22.07 -16.69
N VAL A 172 -28.56 21.25 -17.37
CA VAL A 172 -29.12 20.01 -16.83
C VAL A 172 -28.19 18.85 -17.18
N VAL A 173 -27.77 18.12 -16.15
CA VAL A 173 -27.05 16.85 -16.25
C VAL A 173 -28.01 15.73 -15.87
N THR A 174 -28.36 14.90 -16.83
CA THR A 174 -29.29 13.78 -16.65
C THR A 174 -28.51 12.53 -16.30
N LEU A 175 -28.91 11.84 -15.23
CA LEU A 175 -28.35 10.54 -14.87
C LEU A 175 -28.75 9.47 -15.90
N PRO A 176 -28.02 8.34 -15.98
CA PRO A 176 -28.50 7.16 -16.70
C PRO A 176 -29.82 6.65 -16.10
N SER A 177 -30.51 5.75 -16.81
CA SER A 177 -31.70 5.10 -16.28
C SER A 177 -31.38 4.29 -15.02
N THR A 178 -32.35 4.18 -14.13
CA THR A 178 -32.25 3.45 -12.87
C THR A 178 -31.85 1.99 -13.11
N ALA A 179 -32.43 1.35 -14.13
CA ALA A 179 -32.11 -0.03 -14.50
C ALA A 179 -30.65 -0.19 -14.94
N SER A 180 -30.10 0.75 -15.70
CA SER A 180 -28.71 0.68 -16.15
C SER A 180 -27.72 0.86 -14.99
N ILE A 181 -28.00 1.75 -14.04
CA ILE A 181 -27.15 1.94 -12.86
C ILE A 181 -27.22 0.71 -11.95
N ALA A 182 -28.42 0.19 -11.67
CA ALA A 182 -28.59 -1.00 -10.84
C ALA A 182 -27.88 -2.23 -11.44
N ALA A 183 -28.00 -2.43 -12.75
CA ALA A 183 -27.31 -3.51 -13.44
C ALA A 183 -25.79 -3.39 -13.33
N ALA A 184 -25.23 -2.18 -13.45
CA ALA A 184 -23.80 -1.94 -13.31
C ALA A 184 -23.29 -2.15 -11.87
N LEU A 185 -24.17 -2.05 -10.87
CA LEU A 185 -23.90 -2.38 -9.47
C LEU A 185 -24.27 -3.82 -9.10
N GLY A 186 -24.59 -4.66 -10.10
CA GLY A 186 -24.89 -6.08 -9.92
C GLY A 186 -26.32 -6.38 -9.44
N ASN A 187 -27.23 -5.41 -9.44
CA ASN A 187 -28.62 -5.55 -8.96
C ASN A 187 -28.74 -6.06 -7.50
N VAL A 188 -27.75 -5.77 -6.66
CA VAL A 188 -27.75 -6.18 -5.25
C VAL A 188 -28.30 -5.05 -4.39
N VAL A 189 -29.38 -5.28 -3.65
CA VAL A 189 -29.92 -4.30 -2.69
C VAL A 189 -28.84 -3.96 -1.65
N GLY A 190 -28.62 -2.66 -1.43
CA GLY A 190 -27.57 -2.15 -0.57
C GLY A 190 -26.21 -1.98 -1.26
N ALA A 191 -26.04 -2.45 -2.50
CA ALA A 191 -24.88 -2.08 -3.30
C ALA A 191 -24.84 -0.56 -3.46
N SER A 192 -23.65 0.01 -3.26
CA SER A 192 -23.46 1.45 -3.27
C SER A 192 -22.18 1.85 -3.97
N VAL A 193 -22.19 3.07 -4.48
CA VAL A 193 -21.04 3.70 -5.14
C VAL A 193 -21.08 5.19 -4.85
N GLU A 194 -19.91 5.78 -4.70
CA GLU A 194 -19.77 7.22 -4.57
C GLU A 194 -19.31 7.85 -5.87
N PHE A 195 -19.86 9.00 -6.20
CA PHE A 195 -19.29 9.88 -7.21
C PHE A 195 -19.22 11.32 -6.70
N ILE A 196 -18.32 12.09 -7.30
CA ILE A 196 -18.08 13.48 -6.97
C ILE A 196 -18.43 14.30 -8.20
N TYR A 197 -19.23 15.34 -8.00
CA TYR A 197 -19.52 16.34 -9.02
C TYR A 197 -18.83 17.65 -8.65
N SER A 198 -17.92 18.11 -9.51
CA SER A 198 -17.20 19.37 -9.36
C SER A 198 -17.71 20.38 -10.37
N ASN A 199 -18.42 21.39 -9.90
CA ASN A 199 -18.81 22.56 -10.71
C ASN A 199 -17.82 23.70 -10.46
N SER A 200 -16.84 23.88 -11.33
CA SER A 200 -15.93 25.03 -11.29
C SER A 200 -16.40 26.19 -12.16
N GLY A 201 -17.57 26.06 -12.80
CA GLY A 201 -18.20 27.13 -13.59
C GLY A 201 -18.80 28.26 -12.75
N ALA A 202 -19.05 29.39 -13.41
CA ALA A 202 -19.72 30.57 -12.84
C ALA A 202 -21.25 30.44 -12.81
N SER A 203 -21.80 29.35 -13.36
CA SER A 203 -23.24 29.06 -13.37
C SER A 203 -23.60 27.80 -12.60
N SER A 204 -24.83 27.72 -12.10
CA SER A 204 -25.33 26.53 -11.41
C SER A 204 -25.64 25.40 -12.38
N GLY A 205 -25.41 24.16 -11.96
CA GLY A 205 -25.91 22.97 -12.64
C GLY A 205 -27.16 22.42 -11.96
N THR A 206 -27.93 21.62 -12.69
CA THR A 206 -28.98 20.78 -12.11
C THR A 206 -28.68 19.34 -12.46
N LEU A 207 -28.54 18.48 -11.47
CA LEU A 207 -28.52 17.03 -11.69
C LEU A 207 -29.97 16.53 -11.65
N THR A 208 -30.39 15.78 -12.68
CA THR A 208 -31.73 15.21 -12.79
C THR A 208 -31.68 13.70 -12.94
N GLN A 209 -32.71 13.03 -12.44
CA GLN A 209 -32.93 11.60 -12.62
C GLN A 209 -33.06 11.25 -14.10
N GLY A 210 -32.59 10.06 -14.48
CA GLY A 210 -32.78 9.52 -15.84
C GLY A 210 -34.20 9.03 -16.09
N ASP A 211 -34.90 8.62 -15.03
CA ASP A 211 -36.28 8.17 -15.02
C ASP A 211 -36.91 8.39 -13.62
N THR A 212 -38.19 8.04 -13.46
CA THR A 212 -38.95 8.27 -12.21
C THR A 212 -38.60 7.33 -11.06
N SER A 213 -37.71 6.35 -11.26
CA SER A 213 -37.37 5.33 -10.26
C SER A 213 -36.10 5.65 -9.47
N THR A 214 -35.44 6.77 -9.77
CA THR A 214 -34.33 7.32 -8.99
C THR A 214 -34.85 8.42 -8.06
N THR A 215 -34.52 8.34 -6.77
CA THR A 215 -34.91 9.37 -5.80
C THR A 215 -33.67 10.09 -5.28
N PHE A 216 -33.67 11.42 -5.30
CA PHE A 216 -32.66 12.20 -4.59
C PHE A 216 -33.09 12.46 -3.14
N VAL A 217 -32.16 12.23 -2.22
CA VAL A 217 -32.28 12.59 -0.81
C VAL A 217 -31.22 13.65 -0.54
N SER A 218 -31.67 14.91 -0.45
CA SER A 218 -30.80 16.05 -0.16
C SER A 218 -31.19 16.71 1.15
N ALA A 219 -30.20 17.17 1.93
CA ALA A 219 -30.42 17.87 3.20
C ALA A 219 -31.16 19.22 3.05
N ALA A 220 -31.23 19.77 1.83
CA ALA A 220 -31.86 21.04 1.51
C ALA A 220 -33.06 20.86 0.57
N GLY A 221 -34.17 20.32 1.11
CA GLY A 221 -35.52 20.53 0.56
C GLY A 221 -35.87 19.89 -0.80
N GLY A 222 -34.97 19.16 -1.44
CA GLY A 222 -35.30 18.41 -2.65
C GLY A 222 -35.73 16.99 -2.31
N THR A 223 -37.04 16.75 -2.14
CA THR A 223 -37.63 15.42 -2.31
C THR A 223 -38.16 15.36 -3.74
N GLY A 224 -37.52 14.59 -4.62
CA GLY A 224 -37.91 14.53 -6.03
C GLY A 224 -36.79 14.11 -6.97
N GLY A 225 -37.00 14.34 -8.27
CA GLY A 225 -36.13 13.86 -9.33
C GLY A 225 -34.94 14.76 -9.70
N THR A 226 -34.67 15.82 -8.94
CA THR A 226 -33.58 16.77 -9.25
C THR A 226 -32.86 17.27 -8.00
N THR A 227 -31.60 17.67 -8.15
CA THR A 227 -30.84 18.43 -7.15
C THR A 227 -30.03 19.54 -7.83
N SER A 228 -30.05 20.74 -7.26
CA SER A 228 -29.23 21.85 -7.74
C SER A 228 -27.78 21.72 -7.25
N ILE A 229 -26.84 22.06 -8.12
CA ILE A 229 -25.41 22.15 -7.86
C ILE A 229 -25.01 23.61 -8.02
N VAL A 230 -24.70 24.27 -6.91
CA VAL A 230 -24.34 25.68 -6.90
C VAL A 230 -23.00 25.95 -7.61
N THR A 231 -22.72 27.21 -7.87
CA THR A 231 -21.49 27.67 -8.51
C THR A 231 -20.27 27.37 -7.65
N ALA A 232 -19.13 27.10 -8.28
CA ALA A 232 -17.85 26.83 -7.60
C ALA A 232 -17.95 25.78 -6.47
N ALA A 233 -18.72 24.71 -6.70
CA ALA A 233 -19.02 23.70 -5.69
C ALA A 233 -18.44 22.33 -6.03
N LEU A 234 -17.92 21.67 -5.00
CA LEU A 234 -17.61 20.25 -5.00
C LEU A 234 -18.69 19.53 -4.17
N VAL A 235 -19.45 18.63 -4.78
CA VAL A 235 -20.52 17.90 -4.10
C VAL A 235 -20.26 16.41 -4.21
N ARG A 236 -20.36 15.69 -3.09
CA ARG A 236 -20.28 14.23 -3.06
C ARG A 236 -21.68 13.64 -3.05
N PHE A 237 -21.85 12.56 -3.80
CA PHE A 237 -23.07 11.78 -3.82
C PHE A 237 -22.78 10.31 -3.57
N THR A 238 -23.67 9.65 -2.83
CA THR A 238 -23.69 8.21 -2.64
C THR A 238 -24.95 7.65 -3.28
N ILE A 239 -24.76 6.78 -4.26
CA ILE A 239 -25.83 6.05 -4.93
C ILE A 239 -26.00 4.72 -4.21
N VAL A 240 -27.24 4.36 -3.87
CA VAL A 240 -27.57 3.08 -3.22
C VAL A 240 -28.69 2.41 -4.00
N VAL A 241 -28.49 1.14 -4.37
CA VAL A 241 -29.57 0.30 -4.91
C VAL A 241 -30.52 -0.06 -3.78
N THR A 242 -31.78 0.36 -3.91
CA THR A 242 -32.82 0.14 -2.89
C THR A 242 -33.89 -0.84 -3.34
N GLY A 243 -34.03 -1.07 -4.65
CA GLY A 243 -35.01 -1.98 -5.24
C GLY A 243 -34.39 -3.29 -5.72
N THR A 244 -35.25 -4.28 -5.99
CA THR A 244 -34.83 -5.61 -6.44
C THR A 244 -34.60 -5.64 -7.95
N THR A 245 -34.05 -6.73 -8.48
CA THR A 245 -33.84 -6.91 -9.92
C THR A 245 -35.11 -6.77 -10.75
N ALA A 246 -36.27 -7.15 -10.22
CA ALA A 246 -37.56 -7.06 -10.92
C ALA A 246 -38.14 -5.64 -10.94
N SER A 247 -37.73 -4.79 -10.00
CA SER A 247 -38.16 -3.40 -9.88
C SER A 247 -37.00 -2.58 -9.30
N PRO A 248 -35.99 -2.25 -10.12
CA PRO A 248 -34.81 -1.55 -9.64
C PRO A 248 -35.22 -0.13 -9.25
N THR A 249 -34.90 0.24 -8.02
CA THR A 249 -35.01 1.61 -7.53
C THR A 249 -33.67 2.02 -6.95
N ILE A 250 -33.36 3.31 -7.07
CA ILE A 250 -32.10 3.88 -6.61
C ILE A 250 -32.39 5.09 -5.74
N THR A 251 -31.67 5.19 -4.63
CA THR A 251 -31.66 6.38 -3.79
C THR A 251 -30.28 7.02 -3.84
N ILE A 252 -30.24 8.34 -4.08
CA ILE A 252 -29.01 9.12 -4.17
C ILE A 252 -28.96 10.10 -3.02
N TYR A 253 -27.99 9.92 -2.14
CA TYR A 253 -27.75 10.79 -0.99
C TYR A 253 -26.70 11.83 -1.35
N ARG A 254 -26.99 13.10 -1.06
CA ARG A 254 -25.95 14.15 -1.04
C ARG A 254 -25.24 14.11 0.31
N VAL A 255 -23.93 13.92 0.29
CA VAL A 255 -23.06 13.82 1.49
C VAL A 255 -22.31 15.13 1.70
#